data_AF-A0A920UV13-F1
#
_entry.id   AF-A0A920UV13-F1
#
_cell.length_a   1.000
_cell.length_b   1.000
_cell.length_c   1.000
_cell.angle_alpha   90.00
_cell.angle_beta   90.00
_cell.angle_gamma   90.00
#
_symmetry.space_group_name_H-M   'P 1'
#
loop_
_entity.id
_entity.type
_entity.pdbx_description
1 polymer ?
#
loop_
_entity_poly.entity_id
_entity_poly.type
_entity_poly.pdbx_seq_one_letter_code
_entity_poly.pdbx_strand_id
1 'polypeptide(L)' 'MHVRLSDESVCIGAPSPTDSYLNIPSIISAMEVTHSDAVHPGYGFLSENADFAEQVKKADLFYWSYC' A
#
# COMPACT_ATOMS: atom_id res chain seq x y z
N MET A 1 -14.68 3.06 -7.16
CA MET A 1 -15.73 2.45 -6.30
C MET A 1 -15.12 1.94 -4.99
N HIS A 2 -13.92 1.36 -5.02
CA HIS A 2 -13.18 0.84 -3.84
C HIS A 2 -13.14 1.79 -2.65
N VAL A 3 -12.86 3.08 -2.87
CA VAL A 3 -12.81 4.11 -1.81
C VAL A 3 -14.12 4.26 -1.04
N ARG A 4 -15.28 3.99 -1.66
CA ARG A 4 -16.59 4.13 -1.01
C ARG A 4 -17.04 2.87 -0.28
N LEU A 5 -16.33 1.76 -0.48
CA LEU A 5 -16.60 0.48 0.14
C LEU A 5 -15.71 0.24 1.35
N SER A 6 -14.64 1.03 1.53
CA SER A 6 -13.75 0.94 2.67
C SER A 6 -14.28 1.76 3.84
N ASP A 7 -14.02 1.28 5.06
CA ASP A 7 -14.34 2.00 6.30
C ASP A 7 -13.51 3.27 6.45
N GLU A 8 -12.27 3.24 5.94
CA GLU A 8 -11.36 4.37 5.90
C GLU A 8 -10.71 4.55 4.52
N SER A 9 -10.29 5.77 4.21
CA SER A 9 -9.59 6.08 2.97
C SER A 9 -8.60 7.23 3.16
N VAL A 10 -7.39 7.07 2.62
CA VAL A 10 -6.32 8.06 2.72
C VAL A 10 -5.89 8.52 1.33
N CYS A 11 -5.63 9.82 1.18
CA CYS A 11 -5.05 10.36 -0.04
C CYS A 11 -3.54 10.11 -0.04
N ILE A 12 -3.05 9.38 -1.06
CA ILE A 12 -1.64 8.97 -1.17
C ILE A 12 -0.84 9.77 -2.21
N GLY A 13 -1.45 10.75 -2.87
CA GLY A 13 -0.77 11.62 -3.83
C GLY A 13 -1.63 12.14 -4.98
N ALA A 14 -0.95 12.67 -5.98
CA ALA A 14 -1.57 13.22 -7.19
C ALA A 14 -2.15 12.11 -8.11
N PRO A 15 -2.97 12.44 -9.13
CA PRO A 15 -3.65 11.44 -9.96
C PRO A 15 -2.72 10.51 -10.75
N SER A 16 -1.48 10.95 -10.99
CA SER A 16 -0.45 10.16 -11.66
C SER A 16 -0.09 8.93 -10.80
N PRO A 17 -0.07 7.71 -11.36
CA PRO A 17 0.30 6.49 -10.64
C PRO A 17 1.68 6.57 -9.99
N THR A 18 2.65 7.17 -10.67
CA THR A 18 4.03 7.33 -10.19
C THR A 18 4.08 8.18 -8.91
N ASP A 19 3.14 9.12 -8.78
CA ASP A 19 3.05 10.04 -7.65
C ASP A 19 2.10 9.54 -6.54
N SER A 20 1.45 8.38 -6.74
CA SER A 20 0.45 7.81 -5.82
C SER A 20 0.63 6.31 -5.61
N TYR A 21 0.02 5.46 -6.44
CA TYR A 21 -0.02 3.99 -6.25
C TYR A 21 1.32 3.27 -6.47
N LEU A 22 2.27 3.90 -7.16
CA LEU A 22 3.64 3.40 -7.32
C LEU A 22 4.62 4.08 -6.36
N ASN A 23 4.14 5.01 -5.54
CA ASN A 23 4.94 5.69 -4.53
C ASN A 23 4.92 4.89 -3.23
N ILE A 24 5.94 4.05 -3.06
CA ILE A 24 6.08 3.17 -1.89
C ILE A 24 6.04 3.95 -0.57
N PRO A 25 6.84 5.03 -0.37
CA PRO A 25 6.77 5.83 0.86
C PRO A 25 5.36 6.31 1.20
N SER A 26 4.60 6.82 0.23
CA SER A 26 3.22 7.27 0.45
C SER A 26 2.31 6.16 0.96
N ILE A 27 2.47 4.93 0.45
CA ILE A 27 1.65 3.78 0.85
C ILE A 27 2.00 3.33 2.26
N ILE A 28 3.29 3.23 2.59
CA ILE A 28 3.74 2.87 3.95
C ILE A 28 3.26 3.91 4.97
N SER A 29 3.43 5.20 4.69
CA SER A 29 2.94 6.26 5.58
C SER A 29 1.42 6.24 5.76
N ALA A 30 0.66 5.91 4.70
CA ALA A 30 -0.79 5.75 4.82
C ALA A 30 -1.15 4.61 5.79
N MET A 31 -0.46 3.47 5.70
CA MET A 31 -0.66 2.33 6.60
C MET A 31 -0.30 2.65 8.05
N GLU A 32 0.78 3.37 8.28
CA GLU A 32 1.21 3.79 9.62
C GLU A 32 0.18 4.73 10.27
N VAL A 33 -0.35 5.68 9.51
CA VAL A 33 -1.35 6.64 9.99
C VAL A 33 -2.69 5.97 10.29
N THR A 34 -3.09 4.97 9.50
CA THR A 34 -4.33 4.21 9.76
C THR A 34 -4.14 3.06 10.74
N HIS A 35 -2.93 2.85 11.26
CA HIS A 35 -2.60 1.72 12.12
C HIS A 35 -2.99 0.36 11.52
N SER A 36 -2.73 0.19 10.22
CA SER A 36 -3.03 -1.07 9.52
C SER A 36 -2.07 -2.18 9.98
N ASP A 37 -2.56 -3.41 10.13
CA ASP A 37 -1.71 -4.56 10.46
C ASP A 37 -1.12 -5.27 9.23
N ALA A 38 -1.80 -5.16 8.08
CA ALA A 38 -1.46 -5.91 6.87
C ALA A 38 -1.76 -5.12 5.60
N VAL A 39 -1.05 -5.45 4.51
CA VAL A 39 -1.34 -4.95 3.16
C VAL A 39 -1.55 -6.09 2.19
N HIS A 40 -2.58 -5.94 1.36
CA HIS A 40 -2.82 -6.77 0.20
C HIS A 40 -2.58 -5.93 -1.07
N PRO A 41 -1.50 -6.15 -1.84
CA PRO A 41 -1.13 -5.33 -3.00
C PRO A 41 -2.02 -5.55 -4.23
N GLY A 42 -2.82 -6.62 -4.24
CA GLY A 42 -3.68 -6.95 -5.39
C GLY A 42 -2.89 -7.61 -6.51
N TYR A 43 -3.08 -7.14 -7.74
CA TYR A 43 -2.35 -7.57 -8.93
C TYR A 43 -1.85 -6.34 -9.71
N GLY A 44 -0.67 -6.46 -10.32
CA GLY A 44 0.01 -5.32 -10.94
C GLY A 44 0.51 -4.29 -9.92
N PHE A 45 1.02 -3.16 -10.42
CA PHE A 45 1.66 -2.12 -9.59
C PHE A 45 2.82 -2.69 -8.75
N LEU A 46 2.63 -2.75 -7.42
CA LEU A 46 3.65 -3.16 -6.46
C LEU A 46 3.54 -4.63 -6.07
N SER A 47 2.57 -5.39 -6.61
CA SER A 47 2.37 -6.80 -6.24
C SER A 47 3.59 -7.68 -6.52
N GLU A 48 4.37 -7.35 -7.56
CA GLU A 48 5.59 -8.06 -7.97
C GLU A 48 6.87 -7.29 -7.61
N ASN A 49 6.76 -6.22 -6.82
CA ASN A 49 7.89 -5.39 -6.44
C ASN A 49 8.52 -5.92 -5.13
N ALA A 50 9.72 -6.50 -5.24
CA ALA A 50 10.43 -7.06 -4.09
C ALA A 50 10.80 -6.00 -3.04
N ASP A 51 11.17 -4.79 -3.47
CA ASP A 51 11.53 -3.70 -2.57
C ASP A 51 10.33 -3.23 -1.74
N PHE A 52 9.13 -3.25 -2.32
CA PHE A 52 7.90 -2.96 -1.60
C PHE A 52 7.63 -4.00 -0.52
N ALA A 53 7.69 -5.29 -0.87
CA ALA A 53 7.49 -6.37 0.09
C ALA A 53 8.50 -6.33 1.25
N GLU A 54 9.76 -5.96 0.98
CA GLU A 54 10.77 -5.78 2.00
C GLU A 54 10.49 -4.58 2.90
N GLN A 55 10.09 -3.43 2.34
CA GLN A 55 9.76 -2.22 3.11
C GLN A 55 8.55 -2.42 4.01
N VAL A 56 7.52 -3.11 3.54
CA VAL A 56 6.35 -3.47 4.36
C VAL A 56 6.77 -4.29 5.58
N LYS A 57 7.60 -5.32 5.37
CA LYS A 57 8.11 -6.15 6.47
C LYS A 57 9.00 -5.37 7.44
N LYS A 58 9.78 -4.40 6.95
CA LYS A 58 10.62 -3.52 7.79
C LYS A 58 9.80 -2.54 8.63
N ALA A 59 8.61 -2.19 8.17
CA ALA A 59 7.66 -1.36 8.91
C ALA A 59 6.82 -2.17 9.92
N ASP A 60 7.20 -3.43 10.19
CA ASP A 60 6.47 -4.37 11.04
C ASP A 60 5.03 -4.69 10.57
N LEU A 61 4.78 -4.58 9.26
CA LEU A 61 3.48 -4.83 8.63
C LEU A 61 3.45 -6.20 7.95
N PHE A 62 2.30 -6.89 7.98
CA PHE A 62 2.14 -8.16 7.27
C PHE A 62 1.92 -7.95 5.76
N TYR A 63 2.82 -8.47 4.94
CA TYR A 63 2.65 -8.47 3.48
C TYR A 63 1.86 -9.70 3.04
N TRP A 64 0.58 -9.51 2.70
CA TRP A 64 -0.27 -10.57 2.18
C TRP A 64 -0.02 -10.76 0.68
N SER A 65 0.88 -11.68 0.34
CA SER A 65 1.06 -12.16 -1.04
C SER A 65 0.35 -13.49 -1.21
N TYR A 66 -0.38 -13.67 -2.31
CA TYR A 66 -0.78 -15.00 -2.76
C TYR A 66 0.48 -15.72 -3.27
N CYS A 67 1.16 -16.45 -2.38
CA CYS A 67 2.09 -17.49 -2.75
C CYS A 67 1.95 -18.67 -1.77
#